data_AF-A0A7X8Q2J0-F1
#
_entry.id   AF-A0A7X8Q2J0-F1
#
_cell.length_a   1.000
_cell.length_b   1.000
_cell.length_c   1.000
_cell.angle_alpha   90.00
_cell.angle_beta   90.00
_cell.angle_gamma   90.00
#
_symmetry.space_group_name_H-M   'P 1'
#
loop_
_entity.id
_entity.type
_entity.pdbx_description
1 polymer ?
#
loop_
_entity_poly.entity_id
_entity_poly.type
_entity_poly.pdbx_seq_one_letter_code
_entity_poly.pdbx_strand_id
1 'polypeptide(L)' 'MPRCLNCGNTAHFGSSKVPASLVWHGNSGLVASFDPQGNLVNWENRGVDHEGLQNLLDKPNFHLDSCINCGSHNVIWP' A
#
# COMPACT_ATOMS: atom_id res chain seq x y z
N MET A 1 10.25 -7.03 -0.32
CA MET A 1 8.77 -7.04 -0.33
C MET A 1 8.25 -6.55 1.02
N PRO A 2 7.15 -5.79 1.12
CA PRO A 2 6.66 -5.31 2.39
C PRO A 2 6.19 -6.45 3.30
N ARG A 3 6.45 -6.31 4.61
CA ARG A 3 5.90 -7.20 5.64
C ARG A 3 5.40 -6.40 6.82
N CYS A 4 4.16 -6.66 7.23
CA CYS A 4 3.63 -6.13 8.47
C CYS A 4 4.16 -6.93 9.66
N LEU A 5 4.83 -6.24 10.60
CA LEU A 5 5.34 -6.86 11.82
C LEU A 5 4.24 -7.14 12.87
N ASN A 6 3.06 -6.52 12.72
CA ASN A 6 1.96 -6.69 13.66
C ASN A 6 1.13 -7.96 13.39
N CYS A 7 0.75 -8.20 12.13
CA CYS A 7 -0.11 -9.33 11.76
C CYS A 7 0.54 -10.33 10.79
N GLY A 8 1.78 -10.07 10.34
CA GLY A 8 2.49 -10.94 9.40
C GLY A 8 2.03 -10.82 7.95
N ASN A 9 1.09 -9.92 7.63
CA ASN A 9 0.63 -9.70 6.25
C ASN A 9 1.80 -9.33 5.33
N THR A 10 1.83 -9.93 4.15
CA THR A 10 2.77 -9.63 3.05
C THR A 10 2.06 -9.38 1.72
N ALA A 11 0.73 -9.51 1.67
CA ALA A 11 -0.04 -9.47 0.43
C ALA A 11 -0.54 -8.06 0.10
N HIS A 12 -1.14 -7.34 1.06
CA HIS A 12 -1.83 -6.08 0.79
C HIS A 12 -1.32 -4.92 1.64
N PHE A 13 -0.82 -3.87 1.00
CA PHE A 13 -0.33 -2.67 1.67
C PHE A 13 -0.91 -1.43 1.03
N GLY A 14 -1.13 -0.41 1.84
CA GLY A 14 -1.58 0.88 1.38
C GLY A 14 -0.70 2.01 1.87
N SER A 15 -1.06 3.21 1.45
CA SER A 15 -0.38 4.43 1.83
C SER A 15 -1.18 5.27 2.82
N SER A 16 -0.59 5.62 3.95
CA SER A 16 -1.17 6.62 4.85
C SER A 16 -1.14 8.04 4.28
N LYS A 17 -0.19 8.28 3.37
CA LYS A 17 0.01 9.59 2.72
C LYS A 17 -1.01 9.85 1.61
N VAL A 18 -1.65 8.80 1.11
CA VAL A 18 -2.73 8.88 0.13
C VAL A 18 -4.04 8.53 0.84
N PRO A 19 -4.82 9.52 1.31
CA PRO A 19 -6.13 9.25 1.86
C PRO A 19 -7.06 8.72 0.78
N ALA A 20 -7.97 7.81 1.16
CA ALA A 20 -9.03 7.38 0.26
C ALA A 20 -9.94 8.56 -0.08
N SER A 21 -10.21 8.78 -1.35
CA SER A 21 -11.14 9.83 -1.80
C SER A 21 -12.58 9.58 -1.33
N LEU A 22 -12.93 8.32 -1.06
CA LEU A 22 -14.22 7.90 -0.53
C LEU A 22 -14.02 6.99 0.69
N VAL A 23 -14.77 7.29 1.75
CA VAL A 23 -14.73 6.58 3.06
C VAL A 23 -15.03 5.08 2.92
N TRP A 24 -15.75 4.67 1.87
CA TRP A 24 -16.14 3.27 1.62
C TRP A 24 -14.98 2.39 1.13
N HIS A 25 -13.88 2.97 0.63
CA HIS A 25 -12.76 2.21 0.06
C HIS A 25 -11.70 1.78 1.09
N GLY A 26 -11.96 2.02 2.39
CA GLY A 26 -11.02 1.76 3.47
C GLY A 26 -10.13 2.96 3.78
N ASN A 27 -9.05 2.73 4.53
CA ASN A 27 -8.21 3.80 5.08
C ASN A 27 -7.19 4.40 4.09
N SER A 28 -7.04 3.85 2.88
CA SER A 28 -6.02 4.30 1.92
C SER A 28 -6.54 4.39 0.50
N GLY A 29 -6.20 5.48 -0.18
CA GLY A 29 -6.51 5.73 -1.60
C GLY A 29 -5.54 5.05 -2.56
N LEU A 30 -4.56 4.32 -2.04
CA LEU A 30 -3.61 3.55 -2.82
C LEU A 30 -3.41 2.20 -2.15
N VAL A 31 -3.69 1.10 -2.86
CA VAL A 31 -3.45 -0.25 -2.37
C VAL A 31 -2.62 -1.02 -3.38
N ALA A 32 -1.51 -1.59 -2.92
CA ALA A 32 -0.67 -2.50 -3.68
C ALA A 32 -0.88 -3.94 -3.19
N SER A 33 -1.00 -4.85 -4.16
CA SER A 33 -1.08 -6.29 -3.95
C SER A 33 0.22 -6.97 -4.40
N PHE A 34 0.75 -7.85 -3.57
CA PHE A 34 1.95 -8.63 -3.81
C PHE A 34 1.63 -10.12 -3.87
N ASP A 35 2.36 -10.86 -4.72
CA ASP A 35 2.30 -12.31 -4.77
C ASP A 35 3.10 -12.93 -3.60
N PRO A 36 2.98 -14.25 -3.36
CA PRO A 36 3.78 -14.95 -2.36
C PRO A 36 5.29 -14.88 -2.57
N GLN A 37 5.75 -14.58 -3.79
CA GLN A 37 7.15 -14.41 -4.16
C GLN A 37 7.67 -12.99 -3.89
N GLY A 38 6.78 -12.06 -3.51
CA GLY A 38 7.09 -10.67 -3.23
C GLY A 38 7.09 -9.76 -4.46
N ASN A 39 6.64 -10.25 -5.62
CA ASN A 39 6.42 -9.43 -6.79
C ASN A 39 5.10 -8.68 -6.65
N LEU A 40 5.13 -7.46 -7.15
CA LEU A 40 3.96 -6.60 -7.23
C LEU A 40 3.04 -7.11 -8.35
N VAL A 41 1.81 -7.50 -7.98
CA VAL A 41 0.82 -8.06 -8.91
C VAL A 41 -0.14 -7.00 -9.40
N ASN A 42 -0.55 -6.10 -8.51
CA ASN A 42 -1.60 -5.13 -8.82
C ASN A 42 -1.46 -3.84 -7.99
N TRP A 43 -1.91 -2.74 -8.58
CA TRP A 43 -2.17 -1.48 -7.88
C TRP A 43 -3.61 -1.07 -8.05
N GLU A 44 -4.31 -0.90 -6.94
CA GLU A 44 -5.57 -0.17 -6.92
C GLU A 44 -5.30 1.27 -6.54
N ASN A 45 -5.37 2.15 -7.53
CA ASN A 45 -5.43 3.58 -7.32
C ASN A 45 -6.90 4.01 -7.16
N ARG A 46 -7.23 4.59 -6.01
CA ARG A 46 -8.59 4.99 -5.62
C ARG A 46 -8.66 6.47 -5.21
N GLY A 47 -7.67 7.28 -5.58
CA GLY A 47 -7.65 8.69 -5.18
C GLY A 47 -6.43 9.51 -5.58
N VAL A 48 -5.48 8.94 -6.33
CA VAL A 48 -4.31 9.65 -6.83
C VAL A 48 -4.51 9.95 -8.32
N ASP A 49 -4.10 11.13 -8.74
CA ASP A 49 -3.93 11.47 -10.14
C ASP A 49 -2.80 10.64 -10.80
N HIS A 50 -2.73 10.63 -12.13
CA HIS A 50 -1.77 9.80 -12.86
C HIS A 50 -0.31 10.21 -12.54
N GLU A 51 -0.05 11.51 -12.38
CA GLU A 51 1.28 12.06 -12.08
C GLU A 51 1.74 11.69 -10.66
N GLY A 52 0.83 11.79 -9.69
CA GLY A 52 1.06 11.28 -8.34
C GLY A 52 1.33 9.77 -8.33
N LEU A 53 0.57 8.98 -9.08
CA LEU A 53 0.76 7.53 -9.17
C LEU A 53 2.16 7.16 -9.68
N GLN A 54 2.66 7.87 -10.69
CA GLN A 54 3.98 7.61 -11.26
C GLN A 54 5.10 7.83 -10.24
N ASN A 55 5.03 8.91 -9.47
CA ASN A 55 5.96 9.17 -8.37
C ASN A 55 5.89 8.11 -7.25
N LEU A 56 4.70 7.58 -6.96
CA LEU A 56 4.51 6.51 -5.97
C LEU A 56 5.16 5.19 -6.44
N LEU A 57 5.08 4.91 -7.74
CA LEU A 57 5.69 3.73 -8.37
C LEU A 57 7.22 3.79 -8.41
N ASP A 58 7.81 4.98 -8.47
CA ASP A 58 9.26 5.16 -8.38
C ASP A 58 9.83 4.80 -7.00
N LYS A 59 9.04 4.96 -5.93
CA LYS A 59 9.46 4.69 -4.53
C LYS A 59 8.38 4.01 -3.69
N PRO A 60 7.97 2.78 -4.04
CA PRO A 60 6.84 2.11 -3.39
C PRO A 60 7.08 1.89 -1.89
N ASN A 61 8.32 1.62 -1.49
CA ASN A 61 8.76 1.48 -0.11
C ASN A 61 8.55 2.72 0.76
N PHE A 62 8.58 3.91 0.19
CA PHE A 62 8.36 5.15 0.92
C PHE A 62 6.87 5.49 1.13
N HIS A 63 6.02 4.91 0.29
CA HIS A 63 4.61 5.25 0.23
C HIS A 63 3.71 4.15 0.78
N LEU A 64 4.07 2.88 0.67
CA LEU A 64 3.29 1.76 1.18
C LEU A 64 3.69 1.43 2.62
N ASP A 65 3.27 2.30 3.54
CA ASP A 65 3.62 2.24 4.96
C ASP A 65 2.52 1.66 5.85
N SER A 66 1.33 1.39 5.30
CA SER A 66 0.17 0.92 6.07
C SER A 66 -0.24 -0.49 5.65
N CYS A 67 -0.55 -1.33 6.62
CA CYS A 67 -1.10 -2.66 6.39
C CYS A 67 -2.62 -2.58 6.24
N ILE A 68 -3.15 -2.97 5.08
CA ILE A 68 -4.60 -2.99 4.83
C ILE A 68 -5.33 -4.02 5.71
N ASN A 69 -4.65 -5.13 6.05
CA ASN A 69 -5.28 -6.21 6.81
C ASN A 69 -5.55 -5.85 8.29
N CYS A 70 -4.69 -5.04 8.91
CA CYS A 70 -4.81 -4.71 10.35
C CYS A 70 -4.73 -3.21 10.68
N GLY A 71 -4.55 -2.34 9.68
CA GLY A 71 -4.37 -0.90 9.85
C GLY A 71 -3.04 -0.47 10.47
N SER A 72 -2.14 -1.40 10.79
CA SER A 72 -0.86 -1.08 11.42
C SER A 72 0.10 -0.40 10.43
N HIS A 73 0.84 0.60 10.91
CA HIS A 73 1.93 1.25 10.17
C HIS A 73 3.30 0.59 10.42
N ASN A 74 3.32 -0.52 11.17
CA ASN A 74 4.55 -1.24 11.48
C ASN A 74 4.90 -2.19 10.31
N VAL A 75 5.29 -1.60 9.18
CA VAL A 75 5.63 -2.28 7.93
C VAL A 75 7.11 -2.14 7.67
N ILE A 76 7.78 -3.26 7.39
CA ILE A 76 9.18 -3.29 6.98
C ILE A 76 9.31 -3.58 5.49
N TRP A 77 10.31 -2.97 4.88
CA TRP A 77 10.71 -3.18 3.49
C TRP A 77 12.17 -3.67 3.46
N PRO A 78 12.40 -5.00 3.50
CA PRO A 78 13.69 -5.61 3.22
C PRO A 78 14.03 -5.59 1.74
#